data_AF-A0A920R241-F1
#
_entry.id   AF-A0A920R241-F1
#
_cell.length_a   1.000
_cell.length_b   1.000
_cell.length_c   1.000
_cell.angle_alpha   90.00
_cell.angle_beta   90.00
_cell.angle_gamma   90.00
#
_symmetry.space_group_name_H-M   'P 1'
#
loop_
_entity.id
_entity.type
_entity.pdbx_description
1 polymer ?
#
loop_
_entity_poly.entity_id
_entity_poly.type
_entity_poly.pdbx_seq_one_letter_code
_entity_poly.pdbx_strand_id
1 'polypeptide(L)' 'MLFAEVAVDFPDERARTFTYKVSDDLELLVGDLVWVPFGPRTLQGVVFEINSFEPTELQKIRSVNARTVVARSSLRI' A
#
# COMPACT_ATOMS: atom_id res chain seq x y z
N MET A 1 -7.08 12.09 7.93
CA MET A 1 -6.52 11.52 6.69
C MET A 1 -5.53 10.45 7.09
N LEU A 2 -5.50 9.31 6.40
CA LEU A 2 -4.60 8.19 6.71
C LEU A 2 -3.54 8.02 5.61
N PHE A 3 -2.36 7.55 6.02
CA PHE A 3 -1.24 7.24 5.15
C PHE A 3 -0.79 5.80 5.40
N ALA A 4 -0.47 5.07 4.34
CA ALA A 4 0.02 3.71 4.42
C ALA A 4 1.48 3.65 3.94
N GLU A 5 2.34 3.03 4.75
CA GLU A 5 3.66 2.62 4.32
C GLU A 5 3.55 1.27 3.61
N VAL A 6 3.94 1.21 2.34
CA VAL A 6 3.81 0.00 1.52
C VAL A 6 5.18 -0.47 1.05
N ALA A 7 5.51 -1.73 1.37
CA ALA A 7 6.64 -2.43 0.78
C ALA A 7 6.22 -2.97 -0.59
N VAL A 8 6.88 -2.54 -1.65
CA VAL A 8 6.54 -2.93 -3.03
C VAL A 8 7.44 -4.05 -3.53
N ASP A 9 6.88 -4.96 -4.33
CA ASP A 9 7.63 -6.00 -5.01
C ASP A 9 8.41 -5.40 -6.18
N PHE A 10 9.59 -4.86 -5.87
CA PHE A 10 10.51 -4.28 -6.82
C PHE A 10 11.95 -4.64 -6.41
N PRO A 11 12.81 -5.07 -7.35
CA PRO A 11 14.20 -5.38 -7.05
C PRO A 11 14.97 -4.09 -6.72
N ASP A 12 14.96 -3.72 -5.44
CA ASP A 12 15.81 -2.69 -4.84
C ASP A 12 16.58 -3.34 -3.68
N GLU A 13 17.88 -3.08 -3.60
CA GLU A 13 18.75 -3.60 -2.53
C GLU A 13 18.44 -2.96 -1.18
N ARG A 14 17.69 -1.85 -1.18
CA ARG A 14 17.26 -1.15 0.03
C ARG A 14 15.85 -1.60 0.37
N ALA A 15 15.71 -2.38 1.44
CA ALA A 15 14.41 -2.73 2.03
C ALA A 15 13.72 -1.45 2.55
N ARG A 16 12.92 -0.81 1.68
CA ARG A 16 12.24 0.46 1.96
C ARG A 16 10.75 0.33 1.69
N THR A 17 9.97 1.02 2.52
CA THR A 17 8.56 1.29 2.26
C THR A 17 8.41 2.61 1.51
N PHE A 18 7.23 2.78 0.90
CA PHE A 18 6.83 4.02 0.26
C PHE A 18 5.51 4.48 0.85
N THR A 19 5.41 5.77 1.18
CA THR A 19 4.19 6.36 1.70
C THR A 19 3.15 6.56 0.61
N TYR A 20 1.94 6.11 0.89
CA TYR A 20 0.78 6.40 0.08
C TYR A 20 -0.38 6.99 0.87
N LYS A 21 -1.12 7.92 0.25
CA LYS A 21 -2.39 8.39 0.82
C LYS A 21 -3.45 7.31 0.69
N VAL A 22 -4.16 7.03 1.78
CA VAL A 22 -5.33 6.13 1.80
C VAL A 22 -6.57 6.96 1.46
N SER A 23 -7.41 6.43 0.57
CA SER A 23 -8.68 7.08 0.22
C SER A 23 -9.68 6.94 1.36
N ASP A 24 -10.51 7.96 1.60
CA ASP A 24 -11.43 7.97 2.76
C ASP A 24 -12.54 6.91 2.65
N ASP A 25 -12.78 6.37 1.45
CA ASP A 25 -13.70 5.27 1.15
C ASP A 25 -13.03 3.88 1.22
N LEU A 26 -11.74 3.80 1.55
CA LEU A 26 -10.97 2.56 1.57
C LEU A 26 -10.50 2.20 2.98
N GLU A 27 -11.06 1.13 3.54
CA GLU A 27 -10.49 0.49 4.73
C GLU A 27 -9.27 -0.36 4.37
N LEU A 28 -8.16 -0.13 5.06
CA LEU A 28 -6.88 -0.79 4.86
C LEU A 28 -6.37 -1.32 6.22
N LEU A 29 -5.73 -2.48 6.21
CA LEU A 29 -5.09 -3.07 7.39
C LEU A 29 -3.62 -3.37 7.12
N VAL A 30 -2.80 -3.35 8.18
CA VAL A 30 -1.42 -3.85 8.10
C VAL A 30 -1.42 -5.32 7.67
N GLY A 31 -0.59 -5.65 6.69
CA GLY A 31 -0.51 -6.97 6.05
C GLY A 31 -1.38 -7.12 4.80
N ASP A 32 -2.22 -6.14 4.46
CA ASP A 32 -3.03 -6.20 3.23
C ASP A 32 -2.15 -6.20 1.98
N LEU A 33 -2.54 -7.00 0.98
CA LEU A 33 -1.97 -6.94 -0.37
C LEU A 33 -2.67 -5.84 -1.18
N VAL A 34 -1.87 -4.95 -1.75
CA VAL A 34 -2.33 -3.75 -2.44
C VAL A 34 -1.67 -3.58 -3.80
N TRP A 35 -2.36 -2.89 -4.70
CA TRP A 35 -1.81 -2.45 -5.97
C TRP A 35 -1.59 -0.93 -5.92
N VAL A 36 -0.33 -0.54 -6.03
CA VAL A 36 0.09 0.85 -5.87
C VAL A 36 0.77 1.36 -7.13
N PRO A 37 0.54 2.63 -7.52
CA PRO A 37 1.29 3.24 -8.60
C PRO A 37 2.74 3.45 -8.18
N PHE A 38 3.65 3.11 -9.08
CA PHE A 38 5.08 3.21 -8.90
C PHE A 38 5.72 3.72 -10.20
N GLY A 39 5.74 5.06 -10.34
CA GLY A 39 6.13 5.71 -11.59
C GLY A 39 5.13 5.40 -12.71
N PRO A 40 5.57 4.91 -13.89
CA PRO A 40 4.67 4.58 -15.01
C PRO A 40 3.97 3.21 -14.86
N ARG A 41 4.24 2.46 -13.78
CA ARG A 41 3.74 1.09 -13.57
C ARG A 41 2.83 1.04 -12.34
N THR A 42 2.03 -0.01 -12.26
CA THR A 42 1.35 -0.41 -11.01
C THR A 42 2.01 -1.70 -10.52
N LEU A 43 2.43 -1.73 -9.26
CA LEU A 43 3.09 -2.87 -8.65
C LEU A 43 2.26 -3.41 -7.49
N GLN A 44 2.46 -4.69 -7.18
CA GLN A 44 1.93 -5.29 -5.97
C GLN A 44 2.80 -4.91 -4.77
N GLY A 45 2.18 -4.74 -3.62
CA GLY A 45 2.87 -4.48 -2.37
C GLY A 45 2.08 -4.97 -1.16
N VAL A 46 2.71 -4.87 0.01
CA VAL A 46 2.11 -5.20 1.31
C VAL A 46 2.12 -3.96 2.19
N VAL A 47 1.00 -3.70 2.86
CA VAL A 47 0.88 -2.63 3.85
C VAL A 47 1.71 -2.99 5.07
N PHE A 48 2.70 -2.17 5.39
CA PHE A 48 3.61 -2.35 6.51
C PHE A 48 3.14 -1.57 7.75
N GLU A 49 2.65 -0.35 7.56
CA GLU A 49 2.20 0.53 8.64
C GLU A 49 1.08 1.46 8.16
N ILE A 50 0.23 1.93 9.08
CA ILE A 50 -0.80 2.93 8.83
C ILE A 50 -0.65 4.06 9.84
N ASN A 51 -0.51 5.28 9.34
CA ASN A 51 -0.29 6.50 10.11
C ASN A 51 -1.45 7.48 9.94
N SER A 52 -1.81 8.18 11.03
CA SER A 52 -2.86 9.21 11.06
C SER A 52 -2.33 10.64 10.99
N PHE A 53 -1.01 10.81 10.99
CA PHE A 53 -0.31 12.07 10.84
C PHE A 53 0.41 12.11 9.48
N GLU A 54 0.61 13.31 8.94
CA GLU A 54 1.44 13.49 7.74
C GLU A 54 2.88 13.06 8.05
N PRO A 55 3.44 12.07 7.33
CA PRO A 55 4.81 11.65 7.56
C PRO A 55 5.77 12.81 7.26
N THR A 56 6.63 13.09 8.24
CA THR A 56 7.50 14.29 8.26
C THR A 56 8.66 14.19 7.26
N GLU A 57 8.90 13.02 6.68
CA GLU A 57 9.94 12.79 5.66
C GLU A 57 9.34 12.78 4.24
N LEU A 58 9.17 13.98 3.69
CA LEU A 58 8.71 14.21 2.32
C LEU A 58 9.73 13.73 1.27
N GLN A 59 9.70 12.43 0.93
CA GLN A 59 10.17 11.97 -0.37
C GLN A 59 9.00 11.41 -1.19
N LYS A 60 8.27 12.32 -1.86
CA LYS A 60 7.25 12.04 -2.91
C LYS A 60 6.12 11.08 -2.48
N ILE A 61 5.11 11.64 -1.82
CA ILE A 61 3.83 10.96 -1.56
C ILE A 61 3.16 10.62 -2.92
N ARG A 62 2.82 9.35 -3.16
CA ARG A 62 2.02 8.88 -4.32
C ARG A 62 0.68 8.32 -3.80
N SER A 63 -0.41 8.34 -4.56
CA SER A 63 -1.73 7.81 -4.10
C SER A 63 -1.84 6.29 -4.32
N VAL A 64 -2.46 5.48 -3.43
CA VAL A 64 -2.74 4.05 -3.73
C VAL A 64 -3.87 3.94 -4.76
N ASN A 65 -3.78 3.03 -5.74
CA ASN A 65 -4.77 2.89 -6.82
C ASN A 65 -5.79 1.75 -6.62
N ALA A 66 -5.49 0.67 -5.89
CA ALA A 66 -6.47 -0.38 -5.60
C ALA A 66 -6.08 -1.31 -4.42
N ARG A 67 -7.08 -1.86 -3.72
CA ARG A 67 -6.95 -2.94 -2.72
C ARG A 67 -7.52 -4.24 -3.30
N THR A 68 -6.79 -5.35 -3.17
CA THR A 68 -7.34 -6.68 -3.47
C THR A 68 -7.92 -7.28 -2.20
N VAL A 69 -9.24 -7.49 -2.16
CA VAL A 69 -9.90 -8.24 -1.09
C VAL A 69 -9.96 -9.72 -1.50
N VAL A 70 -9.20 -10.59 -0.83
CA VAL A 70 -9.38 -12.04 -0.97
C VAL A 70 -10.50 -12.47 -0.02
N ALA A 71 -11.72 -12.63 -0.54
CA ALA A 71 -12.81 -13.23 0.22
C ALA A 71 -12.46 -14.69 0.56
N ARG A 72 -12.36 -15.02 1.85
CA ARG A 72 -12.16 -16.39 2.39
C ARG A 72 -13.39 -17.30 2.21
N SER A 73 -14.05 -17.28 1.06
CA SER A 73 -15.24 -18.11 0.81
C SER A 73 -15.36 -18.53 -0.64
N SER A 74 -14.34 -19.19 -1.19
CA SER A 74 -14.53 -20.14 -2.29
C SER A 74 -13.33 -21.07 -2.42
N LEU A 75 -13.11 -21.88 -1.38
CA LEU A 75 -12.38 -23.14 -1.53
C LEU A 75 -13.39 -24.25 -1.24
N ARG A 76 -14.17 -24.62 -2.26
CA ARG A 76 -14.79 -25.94 -2.32
C ARG A 76 -13.94 -26.79 -3.23
N ILE A 77 -13.31 -27.80 -2.63
CA ILE A 77 -12.72 -28.96 -3.30
C ILE A 77 -13.85 -29.74 -3.96
#